data_AF-A0A8S9LZ57-F1
#
_entry.id   AF-A0A8S9LZ57-F1
#
_cell.length_a   1.000
_cell.length_b   1.000
_cell.length_c   1.000
_cell.angle_alpha   90.00
_cell.angle_beta   90.00
_cell.angle_gamma   90.00
#
_symmetry.space_group_name_H-M   'P 1'
#
loop_
_entity.id
_entity.type
_entity.pdbx_description
1 polymer ?
#
loop_
_entity_poly.entity_id
_entity_poly.type
_entity_poly.pdbx_seq_one_letter_code
_entity_poly.pdbx_strand_id
1 'polypeptide(L)'
;MCFRFLCLLLASLLTLSPLLRDQGSTLVSRVDTLMDKMLEKNGTPEALDLRGKAAVSQAALAHQLYQKKFSGPRWEALVKKGAKKLSLMFQVPLTVILGPLVNEVHQQLNPWISQVTRVYKGKEHVEVDFIVGNIPIKDGVGKEVVTQISSSLKSDKTFYTDSSGRDYIKRIRDYRSDWKLEVTQPVAGNYYPINHGIYLQDSQKEFSVMVDRAIGGSSIVDGQVELMLHRIDSSYSLPPDHVALLTLQELDDGNVLLRLAHLYEVLIN
;
A
#
# COMPACT_ATOMS: atom_id res chain seq x y z
N MET A 1 32.97 22.97 3.89
CA MET A 1 32.66 23.15 2.45
C MET A 1 32.11 21.89 1.76
N CYS A 2 32.38 20.67 2.25
CA CYS A 2 32.00 19.42 1.57
C CYS A 2 30.49 19.07 1.61
N PHE A 3 29.76 19.44 2.67
CA PHE A 3 28.34 19.08 2.87
C PHE A 3 27.36 19.79 1.93
N ARG A 4 27.55 21.10 1.73
CA ARG A 4 26.75 21.88 0.77
C ARG A 4 27.00 21.43 -0.67
N PHE A 5 28.22 21.01 -0.99
CA PHE A 5 28.59 20.53 -2.32
C PHE A 5 27.97 19.16 -2.62
N LEU A 6 27.91 18.25 -1.64
CA LEU A 6 27.29 16.93 -1.80
C LEU A 6 25.76 17.03 -1.95
N CYS A 7 25.11 17.91 -1.17
CA CYS A 7 23.68 18.20 -1.32
C CYS A 7 23.35 18.89 -2.65
N LEU A 8 24.23 19.78 -3.15
CA LEU A 8 24.09 20.39 -4.47
C LEU A 8 24.34 19.38 -5.60
N LEU A 9 25.25 18.42 -5.43
CA LEU A 9 25.49 17.33 -6.39
C LEU A 9 24.28 16.39 -6.47
N LEU A 10 23.70 16.02 -5.33
CA LEU A 10 22.47 15.23 -5.22
C LEU A 10 21.26 15.96 -5.83
N ALA A 11 21.16 17.28 -5.59
CA ALA A 11 20.14 18.12 -6.23
C ALA A 11 20.38 18.28 -7.74
N SER A 12 21.64 18.31 -8.21
CA SER A 12 21.97 18.40 -9.64
C SER A 12 21.73 17.08 -10.40
N LEU A 13 21.94 15.92 -9.75
CA LEU A 13 21.62 14.62 -10.32
C LEU A 13 20.11 14.44 -10.50
N LEU A 14 19.30 15.08 -9.64
CA LEU A 14 17.84 15.17 -9.74
C LEU A 14 17.34 16.19 -10.78
N THR A 15 18.14 17.19 -11.17
CA THR A 15 17.74 18.20 -12.18
C THR A 15 18.27 17.93 -13.59
N LEU A 16 19.36 17.16 -13.77
CA LEU A 16 20.00 16.93 -15.07
C LEU A 16 19.68 15.59 -15.75
N SER A 17 18.97 14.66 -15.11
CA SER A 17 18.53 13.44 -15.80
C SER A 17 17.04 13.56 -16.20
N PRO A 18 16.71 13.46 -17.50
CA PRO A 18 15.32 13.35 -17.96
C PRO A 18 14.58 12.15 -17.34
N LEU A 19 15.30 11.18 -16.80
CA LEU A 19 14.79 10.02 -16.06
C LEU A 19 14.06 10.35 -14.75
N LEU A 20 14.31 11.52 -14.15
CA LEU A 20 13.84 11.84 -12.79
C LEU A 20 12.65 12.82 -12.74
N ARG A 21 12.16 13.30 -13.88
CA ARG A 21 10.98 14.19 -13.91
C ARG A 21 9.63 13.48 -13.85
N ASP A 22 9.59 12.16 -14.04
CA ASP A 22 8.34 11.42 -14.23
C ASP A 22 7.97 10.46 -13.08
N GLN A 23 8.67 10.53 -11.94
CA GLN A 23 8.45 9.57 -10.85
C GLN A 23 8.19 10.26 -9.50
N GLY A 24 6.92 10.17 -9.07
CA GLY A 24 6.45 10.66 -7.78
C GLY A 24 6.70 9.73 -6.59
N SER A 25 7.43 8.62 -6.76
CA SER A 25 7.72 7.66 -5.69
C SER A 25 9.22 7.41 -5.55
N THR A 26 9.88 8.28 -4.78
CA THR A 26 11.21 7.97 -4.27
C THR A 26 11.04 6.99 -3.10
N LEU A 27 11.40 5.73 -3.32
CA LEU A 27 11.44 4.69 -2.28
C LEU A 27 12.52 5.04 -1.26
N VAL A 28 12.11 5.74 -0.20
CA VAL A 28 12.93 6.22 0.92
C VAL A 28 13.82 5.10 1.50
N SER A 29 13.35 3.84 1.50
CA SER A 29 14.10 2.68 2.01
C SER A 29 15.25 2.19 1.12
N ARG A 30 15.24 2.49 -0.19
CA ARG A 30 16.33 2.09 -1.11
C ARG A 30 17.46 3.11 -1.19
N VAL A 31 17.18 4.33 -0.75
CA VAL A 31 18.15 5.43 -0.80
C VAL A 31 19.23 5.24 0.24
N ASP A 32 18.91 4.82 1.47
CA ASP A 32 19.95 4.52 2.47
C ASP A 32 20.80 3.34 2.04
N THR A 33 20.24 2.22 1.59
CA THR A 33 21.05 1.06 1.18
C THR A 33 22.02 1.37 0.03
N LEU A 34 21.65 2.25 -0.89
CA LEU A 34 22.52 2.66 -1.99
C LEU A 34 23.52 3.75 -1.56
N MET A 35 23.09 4.73 -0.76
CA MET A 35 23.96 5.78 -0.27
C MET A 35 24.96 5.26 0.75
N ASP A 36 24.56 4.37 1.64
CA ASP A 36 25.45 3.75 2.63
C ASP A 36 26.56 2.96 1.94
N LYS A 37 26.24 2.20 0.87
CA LYS A 37 27.26 1.53 0.05
C LYS A 37 28.23 2.52 -0.61
N MET A 38 27.75 3.69 -1.03
CA MET A 38 28.61 4.72 -1.62
C MET A 38 29.47 5.43 -0.56
N LEU A 39 28.91 5.70 0.62
CA LEU A 39 29.60 6.32 1.75
C LEU A 39 30.67 5.37 2.33
N GLU A 40 30.37 4.07 2.41
CA GLU A 40 31.31 3.03 2.82
C GLU A 40 32.46 2.87 1.84
N LYS A 41 32.19 2.94 0.53
CA LYS A 41 33.22 2.91 -0.50
C LYS A 41 34.14 4.15 -0.45
N ASN A 42 33.63 5.27 0.05
CA ASN A 42 34.40 6.52 0.21
C ASN A 42 35.31 6.46 1.45
N GLY A 43 34.88 5.77 2.51
CA GLY A 43 35.73 5.34 3.63
C GLY A 43 36.20 6.41 4.61
N THR A 44 35.84 7.69 4.43
CA THR A 44 36.22 8.75 5.36
C THR A 44 35.32 8.76 6.61
N PRO A 45 35.84 9.17 7.79
CA PRO A 45 35.06 9.23 9.03
C PRO A 45 33.81 10.10 8.89
N GLU A 46 33.90 11.22 8.16
CA GLU A 46 32.79 12.14 7.93
C GLU A 46 31.72 11.55 6.99
N ALA A 47 32.09 10.66 6.07
CA ALA A 47 31.15 9.99 5.18
C ALA A 47 30.40 8.85 5.91
N LEU A 48 31.12 8.09 6.75
CA LEU A 48 30.55 6.99 7.51
C LEU A 48 29.55 7.43 8.59
N ASP A 49 29.69 8.66 9.12
CA ASP A 49 28.73 9.28 10.07
C ASP A 49 27.39 9.63 9.40
N LEU A 50 27.33 9.67 8.07
CA LEU A 50 26.13 10.05 7.32
C LEU A 50 25.24 8.88 6.93
N ARG A 51 25.63 7.66 7.32
CA ARG A 51 24.84 6.45 7.04
C ARG A 51 23.48 6.49 7.70
N GLY A 52 22.46 6.03 6.99
CA GLY A 52 21.07 6.03 7.47
C GLY A 52 20.43 7.43 7.64
N LYS A 53 21.12 8.52 7.27
CA LYS A 53 20.57 9.90 7.33
C LYS A 53 20.03 10.38 5.99
N ALA A 54 20.26 9.65 4.90
CA ALA A 54 19.92 10.07 3.54
C ALA A 54 18.40 9.95 3.27
N ALA A 55 17.78 8.85 3.69
CA ALA A 55 16.34 8.63 3.61
C ALA A 55 15.54 9.67 4.39
N VAL A 56 15.96 9.98 5.62
CA VAL A 56 15.32 10.98 6.48
C VAL A 56 15.40 12.38 5.85
N SER A 57 16.57 12.74 5.32
CA SER A 57 16.77 14.03 4.65
C SER A 57 15.96 14.15 3.35
N GLN A 58 15.83 13.04 2.61
CA GLN A 58 15.02 12.97 1.40
C GLN A 58 13.52 13.09 1.69
N ALA A 59 13.03 12.40 2.71
CA ALA A 59 11.64 12.51 3.16
C ALA A 59 11.31 13.95 3.59
N ALA A 60 12.23 14.61 4.31
CA ALA A 60 12.08 16.02 4.70
C ALA A 60 12.00 16.96 3.49
N LEU A 61 12.83 16.75 2.45
CA LEU A 61 12.81 17.55 1.22
C LEU A 61 11.55 17.29 0.38
N ALA A 62 11.14 16.03 0.24
CA ALA A 62 9.92 15.65 -0.46
C ALA A 62 8.69 16.31 0.18
N HIS A 63 8.64 16.39 1.50
CA HIS A 63 7.59 17.09 2.24
C HIS A 63 7.59 18.61 1.96
N GLN A 64 8.76 19.27 1.90
CA GLN A 64 8.83 20.69 1.51
C GLN A 64 8.33 20.93 0.07
N LEU A 65 8.67 20.04 -0.87
CA LEU A 65 8.22 20.14 -2.26
C LEU A 65 6.71 19.87 -2.40
N TYR A 66 6.18 18.93 -1.63
CA TYR A 66 4.73 18.69 -1.52
C TYR A 66 3.99 19.96 -1.04
N GLN A 67 4.47 20.60 0.03
CA GLN A 67 3.86 21.83 0.55
C GLN A 67 3.83 22.93 -0.52
N LYS A 68 4.92 23.12 -1.28
CA LYS A 68 4.95 24.08 -2.39
C LYS A 68 3.96 23.71 -3.50
N LYS A 69 3.91 22.45 -3.92
CA LYS A 69 3.09 22.01 -5.06
C LYS A 69 1.58 22.03 -4.78
N PHE A 70 1.19 21.83 -3.53
CA PHE A 70 -0.20 21.90 -3.07
C PHE A 70 -0.52 23.22 -2.34
N SER A 71 0.04 24.32 -2.86
CA SER A 71 -0.20 25.69 -2.41
C SER A 71 -0.37 26.62 -3.62
N GLY A 72 -0.92 27.82 -3.39
CA GLY A 72 -1.05 28.87 -4.40
C GLY A 72 -2.31 28.78 -5.30
N PRO A 73 -2.45 29.74 -6.23
CA PRO A 73 -3.73 30.05 -6.90
C PRO A 73 -4.31 28.88 -7.71
N ARG A 74 -3.44 28.07 -8.34
CA ARG A 74 -3.84 26.88 -9.10
C ARG A 74 -4.46 25.81 -8.19
N TRP A 75 -3.89 25.58 -7.01
CA TRP A 75 -4.40 24.58 -6.07
C TRP A 75 -5.70 25.06 -5.41
N GLU A 76 -5.79 26.33 -5.05
CA GLU A 76 -7.01 26.94 -4.51
C GLU A 76 -8.21 26.84 -5.47
N ALA A 77 -7.97 27.00 -6.77
CA ALA A 77 -8.99 26.82 -7.80
C ALA A 77 -9.50 25.35 -7.88
N LEU A 78 -8.64 24.37 -7.59
CA LEU A 78 -9.01 22.95 -7.56
C LEU A 78 -9.80 22.61 -6.29
N VAL A 79 -9.43 23.18 -5.14
CA VAL A 79 -10.17 23.03 -3.87
C VAL A 79 -11.62 23.52 -4.02
N LYS A 80 -11.83 24.66 -4.70
CA LYS A 80 -13.18 25.17 -5.00
C LYS A 80 -14.03 24.23 -5.86
N LYS A 81 -13.41 23.33 -6.63
CA LYS A 81 -14.07 22.29 -7.44
C LYS A 81 -14.23 20.96 -6.69
N GLY A 82 -14.01 20.95 -5.37
CA GLY A 82 -14.17 19.75 -4.54
C GLY A 82 -12.92 18.88 -4.42
N ALA A 83 -11.77 19.31 -4.96
CA ALA A 83 -10.53 18.58 -4.78
C ALA A 83 -10.11 18.63 -3.30
N LYS A 84 -10.14 17.48 -2.64
CA LYS A 84 -9.55 17.31 -1.31
C LYS A 84 -8.11 16.83 -1.51
N LYS A 85 -7.16 17.37 -0.73
CA LYS A 85 -5.85 16.70 -0.58
C LYS A 85 -6.17 15.28 -0.10
N LEU A 86 -5.68 14.26 -0.81
CA LEU A 86 -5.64 12.93 -0.23
C LEU A 86 -4.63 13.01 0.92
N SER A 87 -5.18 13.19 2.11
CA SER A 87 -4.41 13.37 3.32
C SER A 87 -3.90 12.00 3.77
N LEU A 88 -2.66 11.68 3.39
CA LEU A 88 -1.75 10.98 4.31
C LEU A 88 -1.23 11.97 5.39
N MET A 89 -1.91 13.09 5.63
CA MET A 89 -1.59 14.11 6.64
C MET A 89 -2.28 13.84 7.97
N PHE A 90 -2.20 12.61 8.46
CA PHE A 90 -1.88 12.53 9.88
C PHE A 90 -0.37 12.47 9.91
N GLN A 91 0.29 13.27 10.76
CA GLN A 91 1.54 12.78 11.33
C GLN A 91 1.15 11.50 12.04
N VAL A 92 1.12 10.39 11.29
CA VAL A 92 0.77 9.10 11.83
C VAL A 92 1.86 8.85 12.84
N PRO A 93 1.53 8.78 14.15
CA PRO A 93 2.52 8.50 15.16
C PRO A 93 3.18 7.19 14.75
N LEU A 94 4.45 7.30 14.41
CA LEU A 94 5.25 6.20 13.89
C LEU A 94 6.06 5.69 15.06
N THR A 95 5.78 4.47 15.49
CA THR A 95 6.59 3.80 16.51
C THR A 95 7.55 2.87 15.80
N VAL A 96 8.84 3.15 15.92
CA VAL A 96 9.91 2.29 15.38
C VAL A 96 10.47 1.45 16.50
N ILE A 97 10.44 0.14 16.31
CA ILE A 97 11.01 -0.82 17.25
C ILE A 97 12.16 -1.51 16.54
N LEU A 98 13.37 -1.34 17.06
CA LEU A 98 14.57 -1.98 16.52
C LEU A 98 14.97 -3.13 17.43
N GLY A 99 15.09 -4.32 16.85
CA GLY A 99 15.41 -5.55 17.58
C GLY A 99 16.52 -6.35 16.90
N PRO A 100 17.16 -7.28 17.64
CA PRO A 100 18.23 -8.12 17.08
C PRO A 100 17.73 -9.10 16.00
N LEU A 101 16.42 -9.40 15.98
CA LEU A 101 15.79 -10.36 15.06
C LEU A 101 14.78 -9.71 14.11
N VAL A 102 14.13 -8.62 14.51
CA VAL A 102 13.09 -7.95 13.74
C VAL A 102 13.15 -6.46 13.97
N ASN A 103 12.94 -5.69 12.91
CA ASN A 103 12.66 -4.26 12.96
C ASN A 103 11.19 -4.04 12.57
N GLU A 104 10.47 -3.26 13.35
CA GLU A 104 9.05 -3.00 13.14
C GLU A 104 8.77 -1.50 13.03
N VAL A 105 7.83 -1.16 12.16
CA VAL A 105 7.31 0.18 12.00
C VAL A 105 5.80 0.11 12.18
N HIS A 106 5.30 0.69 13.28
CA HIS A 106 3.89 0.73 13.63
C HIS A 106 3.31 2.09 13.21
N GLN A 107 2.17 2.06 12.53
CA GLN A 107 1.53 3.23 11.94
C GLN A 107 0.03 3.22 12.21
N GLN A 108 -0.47 4.16 13.02
CA GLN A 108 -1.91 4.42 13.15
C GLN A 108 -2.39 5.37 12.05
N LEU A 109 -2.83 4.84 10.90
CA LEU A 109 -3.21 5.65 9.74
C LEU A 109 -4.43 6.53 10.02
N ASN A 110 -5.43 5.98 10.72
CA ASN A 110 -6.61 6.70 11.21
C ASN A 110 -7.23 5.92 12.40
N PRO A 111 -8.32 6.37 13.06
CA PRO A 111 -8.89 5.70 14.24
C PRO A 111 -9.32 4.23 14.06
N TRP A 112 -9.48 3.76 12.83
CA TRP A 112 -9.98 2.41 12.50
C TRP A 112 -9.08 1.67 11.49
N ILE A 113 -7.91 2.22 11.14
CA ILE A 113 -6.89 1.55 10.33
C ILE A 113 -5.52 1.72 10.99
N SER A 114 -4.86 0.60 11.25
CA SER A 114 -3.44 0.57 11.60
C SER A 114 -2.66 -0.38 10.69
N GLN A 115 -1.38 -0.13 10.54
CA GLN A 115 -0.44 -0.93 9.77
C GLN A 115 0.80 -1.22 10.61
N VAL A 116 1.30 -2.45 10.52
CA VAL A 116 2.61 -2.82 11.06
C VAL A 116 3.46 -3.39 9.92
N THR A 117 4.61 -2.78 9.69
CA THR A 117 5.58 -3.29 8.71
C THR A 117 6.75 -3.92 9.44
N ARG A 118 7.03 -5.20 9.16
CA ARG A 118 8.12 -5.96 9.79
C ARG A 118 9.18 -6.36 8.78
N VAL A 119 10.43 -6.18 9.18
CA VAL A 119 11.61 -6.65 8.45
C VAL A 119 12.38 -7.58 9.38
N TYR A 120 12.28 -8.88 9.11
CA TYR A 120 13.00 -9.90 9.85
C TYR A 120 14.42 -10.07 9.32
N LYS A 121 15.36 -10.30 10.23
CA LYS A 121 16.74 -10.62 9.90
C LYS A 121 16.81 -11.92 9.09
N GLY A 122 17.44 -11.85 7.92
CA GLY A 122 17.65 -13.01 7.04
C GLY A 122 16.43 -13.44 6.22
N LYS A 123 15.34 -12.66 6.21
CA LYS A 123 14.20 -12.87 5.30
C LYS A 123 14.34 -11.98 4.06
N GLU A 124 13.97 -12.52 2.91
CA GLU A 124 14.03 -11.81 1.61
C GLU A 124 12.73 -11.07 1.27
N HIS A 125 11.82 -10.94 2.24
CA HIS A 125 10.55 -10.24 2.09
C HIS A 125 10.28 -9.33 3.30
N VAL A 126 9.33 -8.42 3.10
CA VAL A 126 8.79 -7.55 4.13
C VAL A 126 7.37 -8.02 4.43
N GLU A 127 7.03 -8.15 5.70
CA GLU A 127 5.66 -8.44 6.12
C GLU A 127 4.94 -7.11 6.40
N VAL A 128 3.70 -7.00 5.91
CA VAL A 128 2.87 -5.83 6.13
C VAL A 128 1.50 -6.29 6.62
N ASP A 129 1.27 -6.10 7.92
CA ASP A 129 0.00 -6.40 8.55
C ASP A 129 -0.89 -5.17 8.52
N PHE A 130 -2.14 -5.37 8.13
CA PHE A 130 -3.19 -4.36 8.18
C PHE A 130 -4.26 -4.77 9.18
N ILE A 131 -4.62 -3.86 10.07
CA ILE A 131 -5.79 -4.02 10.93
C ILE A 131 -6.80 -2.97 10.47
N VAL A 132 -7.87 -3.44 9.84
CA VAL A 132 -9.04 -2.63 9.49
C VAL A 132 -10.12 -2.93 10.53
N GLY A 133 -10.35 -1.97 11.43
CA GLY A 133 -11.40 -2.01 12.43
C GLY A 133 -12.77 -1.66 11.86
N ASN A 134 -13.66 -1.14 12.72
CA ASN A 134 -15.02 -0.80 12.34
C ASN A 134 -15.05 0.34 11.33
N ILE A 135 -15.30 0.01 10.07
CA ILE A 135 -15.42 0.98 8.99
C ILE A 135 -16.66 1.86 9.24
N PRO A 136 -16.52 3.20 9.35
CA PRO A 136 -17.64 4.07 9.67
C PRO A 136 -18.61 4.16 8.49
N ILE A 137 -19.87 3.77 8.68
CA ILE A 137 -20.95 3.84 7.67
C ILE A 137 -22.11 4.76 8.06
N LYS A 138 -22.01 5.45 9.21
CA LYS A 138 -23.05 6.36 9.71
C LYS A 138 -23.32 7.56 8.80
N ASP A 139 -22.40 7.84 7.87
CA ASP A 139 -22.55 8.84 6.81
C ASP A 139 -23.41 8.35 5.64
N GLY A 140 -23.92 7.11 5.68
CA GLY A 140 -24.72 6.52 4.62
C GLY A 140 -23.90 6.15 3.38
N VAL A 141 -22.57 6.09 3.48
CA VAL A 141 -21.67 5.80 2.36
C VAL A 141 -20.94 4.48 2.60
N GLY A 142 -21.20 3.49 1.74
CA GLY A 142 -20.44 2.24 1.69
C GLY A 142 -18.97 2.50 1.34
N LYS A 143 -18.07 1.70 1.90
CA LYS A 143 -16.62 1.91 1.79
C LYS A 143 -15.90 0.61 1.48
N GLU A 144 -15.05 0.66 0.47
CA GLU A 144 -14.09 -0.38 0.12
C GLU A 144 -12.70 0.12 0.48
N VAL A 145 -12.02 -0.61 1.37
CA VAL A 145 -10.70 -0.25 1.89
C VAL A 145 -9.66 -1.02 1.10
N VAL A 146 -8.81 -0.28 0.40
CA VAL A 146 -7.75 -0.85 -0.43
C VAL A 146 -6.39 -0.42 0.08
N THR A 147 -5.41 -1.32 0.00
CA THR A 147 -3.99 -0.95 0.07
C THR A 147 -3.45 -0.81 -1.34
N GLN A 148 -2.75 0.29 -1.60
CA GLN A 148 -2.15 0.60 -2.90
C GLN A 148 -0.64 0.67 -2.73
N ILE A 149 0.07 -0.19 -3.46
CA ILE A 149 1.53 -0.28 -3.43
C ILE A 149 2.06 0.12 -4.79
N SER A 150 2.72 1.29 -4.83
CA SER A 150 3.21 1.89 -6.06
C SER A 150 4.72 1.71 -6.20
N SER A 151 5.15 1.37 -7.41
CA SER A 151 6.53 1.19 -7.81
C SER A 151 6.84 1.95 -9.11
N SER A 152 8.11 1.98 -9.49
CA SER A 152 8.57 2.56 -10.75
C SER A 152 8.51 1.60 -11.95
N LEU A 153 8.01 0.38 -11.76
CA LEU A 153 8.00 -0.66 -12.80
C LEU A 153 7.15 -0.21 -13.99
N LYS A 154 7.69 -0.43 -15.20
CA LYS A 154 6.95 -0.19 -16.45
C LYS A 154 6.26 -1.48 -16.86
N SER A 155 5.13 -1.75 -16.21
CA SER A 155 4.38 -3.00 -16.37
C SER A 155 3.52 -3.07 -17.64
N ASP A 156 3.40 -1.98 -18.40
CA ASP A 156 2.69 -1.90 -19.68
C ASP A 156 1.30 -2.56 -19.63
N LYS A 157 0.47 -2.08 -18.70
CA LYS A 157 -0.89 -2.58 -18.40
C LYS A 157 -0.97 -4.05 -17.97
N THR A 158 0.15 -4.74 -17.86
CA THR A 158 0.23 -6.17 -17.60
C THR A 158 0.50 -6.44 -16.13
N PHE A 159 -0.22 -7.40 -15.57
CA PHE A 159 0.00 -7.94 -14.23
C PHE A 159 -0.39 -9.41 -14.20
N TYR A 160 -0.01 -10.12 -13.15
CA TYR A 160 -0.22 -11.57 -13.07
C TYR A 160 -0.86 -11.91 -11.74
N THR A 161 -1.91 -12.74 -11.77
CA THR A 161 -2.60 -13.21 -10.57
C THR A 161 -2.66 -14.72 -10.56
N ASP A 162 -2.61 -15.34 -9.40
CA ASP A 162 -2.78 -16.78 -9.28
C ASP A 162 -4.18 -17.25 -9.68
N SER A 163 -4.28 -18.55 -10.00
CA SER A 163 -5.53 -19.29 -10.13
C SER A 163 -5.60 -20.33 -9.01
N SER A 164 -6.38 -20.02 -7.96
CA SER A 164 -6.54 -20.90 -6.79
C SER A 164 -5.21 -21.34 -6.15
N GLY A 165 -4.23 -20.42 -6.10
CA GLY A 165 -2.89 -20.67 -5.56
C GLY A 165 -2.00 -21.59 -6.41
N ARG A 166 -2.36 -21.81 -7.68
CA ARG A 166 -1.57 -22.63 -8.62
C ARG A 166 -0.91 -21.75 -9.68
N ASP A 167 -1.35 -21.88 -10.93
CA ASP A 167 -0.77 -21.19 -12.08
C ASP A 167 -1.04 -19.69 -12.03
N TYR A 168 -0.08 -18.89 -12.49
CA TYR A 168 -0.25 -17.46 -12.69
C TYR A 168 -0.82 -17.16 -14.07
N ILE A 169 -1.90 -16.39 -14.10
CA ILE A 169 -2.57 -15.96 -15.32
C ILE A 169 -2.19 -14.51 -15.61
N LYS A 170 -1.71 -14.26 -16.84
CA LYS A 170 -1.47 -12.91 -17.35
C LYS A 170 -2.77 -12.14 -17.49
N ARG A 171 -2.84 -10.97 -16.88
CA ARG A 171 -3.94 -10.00 -16.96
C ARG A 171 -3.45 -8.76 -17.68
N ILE A 172 -4.29 -8.22 -18.56
CA ILE A 172 -4.03 -6.95 -19.25
C ILE A 172 -5.20 -6.04 -18.94
N ARG A 173 -4.91 -4.88 -18.34
CA ARG A 173 -5.93 -3.88 -17.99
C ARG A 173 -6.70 -3.43 -19.23
N ASP A 174 -8.03 -3.39 -19.10
CA ASP A 174 -9.00 -3.04 -20.15
C ASP A 174 -9.00 -3.96 -21.37
N TYR A 175 -8.66 -5.25 -21.18
CA TYR A 175 -8.55 -6.21 -22.27
C TYR A 175 -9.20 -7.56 -21.94
N ARG A 176 -9.71 -8.23 -22.99
CA ARG A 176 -10.22 -9.61 -22.97
C ARG A 176 -9.69 -10.33 -24.21
N SER A 177 -9.35 -11.62 -24.06
CA SER A 177 -8.85 -12.45 -25.16
C SER A 177 -9.95 -12.85 -26.14
N ASP A 178 -11.16 -13.08 -25.62
CA ASP A 178 -12.18 -13.82 -26.35
C ASP A 178 -13.17 -12.89 -27.07
N TRP A 179 -13.24 -11.62 -26.68
CA TRP A 179 -14.09 -10.62 -27.33
C TRP A 179 -13.52 -9.20 -27.20
N LYS A 180 -14.02 -8.30 -28.05
CA LYS A 180 -13.71 -6.87 -27.97
C LYS A 180 -14.46 -6.25 -26.78
N LEU A 181 -13.73 -5.85 -25.74
CA LEU A 181 -14.29 -5.24 -24.55
C LEU A 181 -14.64 -3.76 -24.78
N GLU A 182 -15.87 -3.36 -24.44
CA GLU A 182 -16.23 -1.96 -24.23
C GLU A 182 -16.09 -1.61 -22.75
N VAL A 183 -15.22 -0.65 -22.42
CA VAL A 183 -14.89 -0.32 -21.03
C VAL A 183 -15.96 0.58 -20.44
N THR A 184 -16.85 -0.01 -19.62
CA THR A 184 -17.87 0.73 -18.86
C THR A 184 -17.48 0.95 -17.40
N GLN A 185 -16.65 0.06 -16.84
CA GLN A 185 -16.21 0.07 -15.45
C GLN A 185 -14.68 -0.09 -15.36
N PRO A 186 -13.91 1.00 -15.43
CA PRO A 186 -12.45 0.95 -15.57
C PRO A 186 -11.70 0.45 -14.33
N VAL A 187 -12.34 0.45 -13.15
CA VAL A 187 -11.78 -0.11 -11.92
C VAL A 187 -12.29 -1.54 -11.72
N ALA A 188 -13.59 -1.69 -11.49
CA ALA A 188 -14.21 -2.98 -11.18
C ALA A 188 -13.99 -4.04 -12.27
N GLY A 189 -14.01 -3.65 -13.56
CA GLY A 189 -13.77 -4.55 -14.67
C GLY A 189 -12.35 -5.11 -14.75
N ASN A 190 -11.41 -4.58 -13.95
CA ASN A 190 -10.02 -5.01 -13.89
C ASN A 190 -9.65 -5.69 -12.58
N TYR A 191 -10.59 -5.93 -11.66
CA TYR A 191 -10.36 -6.69 -10.45
C TYR A 191 -10.39 -8.21 -10.70
N TYR A 192 -9.46 -8.92 -10.07
CA TYR A 192 -9.34 -10.37 -10.15
C TYR A 192 -9.20 -10.99 -8.75
N PRO A 193 -9.60 -12.27 -8.58
CA PRO A 193 -9.34 -13.00 -7.34
C PRO A 193 -7.84 -13.28 -7.19
N ILE A 194 -7.35 -13.13 -5.97
CA ILE A 194 -5.96 -13.40 -5.56
C ILE A 194 -6.04 -14.29 -4.33
N ASN A 195 -5.60 -15.54 -4.43
CA ASN A 195 -5.60 -16.49 -3.32
C ASN A 195 -4.20 -16.73 -2.75
N HIS A 196 -3.17 -16.50 -3.55
CA HIS A 196 -1.78 -16.69 -3.19
C HIS A 196 -0.96 -15.43 -3.44
N GLY A 197 -1.09 -14.81 -4.62
CA GLY A 197 -0.36 -13.58 -4.87
C GLY A 197 -0.61 -12.94 -6.22
N ILE A 198 -0.09 -11.73 -6.33
CA ILE A 198 -0.11 -10.89 -7.52
C ILE A 198 1.31 -10.36 -7.76
N TYR A 199 1.72 -10.27 -9.01
CA TYR A 199 2.99 -9.62 -9.34
C TYR A 199 2.92 -8.75 -10.59
N LEU A 200 3.87 -7.81 -10.62
CA LEU A 200 4.21 -6.95 -11.74
C LEU A 200 5.65 -7.24 -12.14
N GLN A 201 5.95 -7.10 -13.43
CA GLN A 201 7.33 -7.15 -13.89
C GLN A 201 7.57 -6.15 -15.01
N ASP A 202 8.81 -5.68 -15.11
CA ASP A 202 9.37 -5.06 -16.30
C ASP A 202 10.49 -5.94 -16.88
N SER A 203 11.32 -5.40 -17.78
CA SER A 203 12.43 -6.16 -18.38
C SER A 203 13.56 -6.55 -17.43
N GLN A 204 13.61 -5.98 -16.23
CA GLN A 204 14.73 -6.14 -15.28
C GLN A 204 14.30 -6.60 -13.90
N LYS A 205 13.09 -6.26 -13.47
CA LYS A 205 12.65 -6.36 -12.08
C LYS A 205 11.24 -6.91 -12.00
N GLU A 206 11.03 -7.68 -10.95
CA GLU A 206 9.72 -8.16 -10.53
C GLU A 206 9.36 -7.55 -9.17
N PHE A 207 8.07 -7.28 -8.97
CA PHE A 207 7.50 -6.90 -7.69
C PHE A 207 6.30 -7.79 -7.41
N SER A 208 6.42 -8.60 -6.35
CA SER A 208 5.46 -9.65 -6.01
C SER A 208 4.88 -9.40 -4.63
N VAL A 209 3.57 -9.57 -4.51
CA VAL A 209 2.82 -9.44 -3.26
C VAL A 209 2.09 -10.75 -3.00
N MET A 210 2.36 -11.35 -1.85
CA MET A 210 1.68 -12.54 -1.37
C MET A 210 0.58 -12.14 -0.38
N VAL A 211 -0.47 -12.95 -0.29
CA VAL A 211 -1.64 -12.68 0.55
C VAL A 211 -1.83 -13.80 1.58
N ASP A 212 -2.36 -13.46 2.75
CA ASP A 212 -2.67 -14.42 3.83
C ASP A 212 -4.05 -15.09 3.65
N ARG A 213 -4.88 -14.54 2.76
CA ARG A 213 -6.25 -14.98 2.46
C ARG A 213 -6.67 -14.59 1.05
N ALA A 214 -7.76 -15.19 0.58
CA ALA A 214 -8.39 -14.81 -0.67
C ALA A 214 -8.92 -13.36 -0.61
N ILE A 215 -8.45 -12.51 -1.53
CA ILE A 215 -8.86 -11.12 -1.66
C ILE A 215 -8.99 -10.71 -3.13
N GLY A 216 -9.67 -9.59 -3.39
CA GLY A 216 -9.70 -8.98 -4.71
C GLY A 216 -8.52 -8.02 -4.89
N GLY A 217 -7.93 -7.99 -6.08
CA GLY A 217 -6.92 -6.99 -6.40
C GLY A 217 -6.70 -6.77 -7.89
N SER A 218 -5.88 -5.78 -8.20
CA SER A 218 -5.66 -5.31 -9.57
C SER A 218 -4.36 -4.50 -9.73
N SER A 219 -4.07 -4.12 -10.97
CA SER A 219 -3.13 -3.06 -11.33
C SER A 219 -3.83 -1.99 -12.17
N ILE A 220 -4.43 -1.00 -11.51
CA ILE A 220 -5.23 0.06 -12.16
C ILE A 220 -4.36 1.12 -12.85
N VAL A 221 -3.09 1.24 -12.45
CA VAL A 221 -2.08 2.12 -13.04
C VAL A 221 -0.78 1.34 -13.14
N ASP A 222 0.04 1.63 -14.16
CA ASP A 222 1.32 0.95 -14.34
C ASP A 222 2.23 1.12 -13.12
N GLY A 223 2.88 0.02 -12.75
CA GLY A 223 3.76 -0.04 -11.58
C GLY A 223 3.03 -0.07 -10.24
N GLN A 224 1.70 -0.07 -10.20
CA GLN A 224 0.91 -0.13 -8.97
C GLN A 224 0.20 -1.49 -8.83
N VAL A 225 0.28 -2.09 -7.64
CA VAL A 225 -0.62 -3.16 -7.19
C VAL A 225 -1.62 -2.58 -6.20
N GLU A 226 -2.88 -2.97 -6.30
CA GLU A 226 -3.87 -2.69 -5.25
C GLU A 226 -4.61 -3.94 -4.81
N LEU A 227 -4.88 -4.02 -3.50
CA LEU A 227 -5.52 -5.15 -2.84
C LEU A 227 -6.66 -4.63 -1.96
N MET A 228 -7.86 -5.19 -2.11
CA MET A 228 -9.02 -4.88 -1.30
C MET A 228 -8.95 -5.65 0.02
N LEU A 229 -8.69 -4.92 1.11
CA LEU A 229 -8.50 -5.49 2.44
C LEU A 229 -9.83 -5.79 3.12
N HIS A 230 -10.78 -4.86 3.02
CA HIS A 230 -12.10 -5.00 3.64
C HIS A 230 -13.12 -4.12 2.93
N ARG A 231 -14.41 -4.46 3.03
CA ARG A 231 -15.50 -3.67 2.46
C ARG A 231 -16.74 -3.76 3.35
N ILE A 232 -17.48 -2.67 3.41
CA ILE A 232 -18.79 -2.62 4.04
C ILE A 232 -19.73 -1.77 3.18
N ASP A 233 -20.93 -2.26 2.95
CA ASP A 233 -21.97 -1.47 2.28
C ASP A 233 -22.73 -0.61 3.31
N SER A 234 -23.19 0.57 2.90
CA SER A 234 -23.95 1.46 3.80
C SER A 234 -25.31 0.90 4.21
N SER A 235 -25.90 0.02 3.40
CA SER A 235 -27.13 -0.69 3.70
C SER A 235 -26.91 -1.96 4.54
N TYR A 236 -25.64 -2.30 4.83
CA TYR A 236 -25.33 -3.46 5.65
C TYR A 236 -25.87 -3.25 7.07
N SER A 237 -26.94 -3.97 7.37
CA SER A 237 -27.41 -4.21 8.72
C SER A 237 -27.15 -5.67 9.03
N LEU A 238 -26.68 -5.97 10.24
CA LEU A 238 -26.75 -7.34 10.73
C LEU A 238 -28.22 -7.74 10.70
N PRO A 239 -28.61 -8.76 9.92
CA PRO A 239 -29.99 -9.18 9.93
C PRO A 239 -30.34 -9.64 11.35
N PRO A 240 -31.29 -8.98 12.04
CA PRO A 240 -31.63 -9.33 13.41
C PRO A 240 -32.09 -10.79 13.54
N ASP A 241 -32.63 -11.35 12.45
CA ASP A 241 -33.27 -12.67 12.43
C ASP A 241 -32.43 -13.77 11.76
N HIS A 242 -31.22 -13.46 11.25
CA HIS A 242 -30.39 -14.43 10.52
C HIS A 242 -28.99 -14.63 11.13
N VAL A 243 -28.83 -14.24 12.40
CA VAL A 243 -27.65 -14.59 13.22
C VAL A 243 -28.04 -15.72 14.16
N ALA A 244 -27.55 -16.93 13.89
CA ALA A 244 -27.74 -18.06 14.78
C ALA A 244 -26.58 -18.16 15.78
N LEU A 245 -26.92 -18.40 17.05
CA LEU A 245 -25.97 -18.90 18.03
C LEU A 245 -25.63 -20.35 17.70
N LEU A 246 -24.43 -20.60 17.17
CA LEU A 246 -23.97 -21.96 16.84
C LEU A 246 -23.71 -22.77 18.11
N THR A 247 -22.98 -22.17 19.06
CA THR A 247 -22.64 -22.83 20.32
C THR A 247 -22.46 -21.81 21.42
N LEU A 248 -22.93 -22.16 22.61
CA LEU A 248 -22.55 -21.56 23.88
C LEU A 248 -21.74 -22.62 24.64
N GLN A 249 -20.45 -22.37 24.85
CA GLN A 249 -19.59 -23.31 25.59
C GLN A 249 -19.01 -22.60 26.81
N GLU A 250 -19.31 -23.11 28.00
CA GLU A 250 -18.63 -22.72 29.22
C GLU A 250 -17.24 -23.35 29.25
N LEU A 251 -16.22 -22.54 29.49
CA LEU A 251 -14.83 -22.94 29.58
C LEU A 251 -14.47 -23.19 31.05
N ASP A 252 -13.40 -23.97 31.29
CA ASP A 252 -12.99 -24.40 32.63
C ASP A 252 -12.63 -23.22 33.57
N ASP A 253 -12.38 -22.04 33.02
CA ASP A 253 -12.08 -20.79 33.74
C ASP A 253 -13.32 -19.94 34.05
N GLY A 254 -14.52 -20.44 33.74
CA GLY A 254 -15.79 -19.73 33.94
C GLY A 254 -16.12 -18.71 32.84
N ASN A 255 -15.29 -18.59 31.79
CA ASN A 255 -15.63 -17.79 30.63
C ASN A 255 -16.57 -18.55 29.70
N VAL A 256 -17.38 -17.82 28.92
CA VAL A 256 -18.31 -18.42 27.96
C VAL A 256 -17.89 -18.06 26.54
N LEU A 257 -17.64 -19.08 25.72
CA LEU A 257 -17.35 -18.95 24.31
C LEU A 257 -18.65 -18.94 23.49
N LEU A 258 -18.98 -17.77 22.95
CA LEU A 258 -20.10 -17.53 22.06
C LEU A 258 -19.63 -17.66 20.59
N ARG A 259 -20.17 -18.61 19.83
CA ARG A 259 -19.92 -18.71 18.37
C ARG A 259 -21.19 -18.37 17.61
N LEU A 260 -21.14 -17.37 16.75
CA LEU A 260 -22.27 -16.92 15.93
C LEU A 260 -22.05 -17.32 14.47
N ALA A 261 -23.12 -17.65 13.74
CA ALA A 261 -23.10 -17.82 12.29
C ALA A 261 -24.19 -17.00 11.60
N HIS A 262 -23.89 -16.57 10.38
CA HIS A 262 -24.89 -16.01 9.48
C HIS A 262 -25.58 -17.14 8.72
N LEU A 263 -26.90 -17.27 8.90
CA LEU A 263 -27.73 -18.16 8.11
C LEU A 263 -28.19 -17.39 6.87
N TYR A 264 -27.55 -17.62 5.73
CA TYR A 264 -28.05 -17.10 4.45
C TYR A 264 -29.07 -18.09 3.88
N GLU A 265 -30.36 -17.76 3.95
CA GLU A 265 -31.38 -18.38 3.08
C GLU A 265 -31.66 -17.44 1.91
N VAL A 266 -31.35 -17.89 0.69
CA VAL A 266 -31.85 -17.23 -0.52
C VAL A 266 -33.25 -17.76 -0.77
N LEU A 267 -34.27 -16.98 -0.44
CA LEU A 267 -35.63 -17.25 -0.91
C LEU A 267 -35.66 -16.96 -2.41
N ILE A 268 -35.62 -18.02 -3.21
CA ILE A 268 -35.89 -17.95 -4.65
C ILE A 268 -37.42 -17.83 -4.78
N ASN A 269 -37.91 -16.61 -5.01
CA ASN A 269 -39.29 -16.37 -5.46
C ASN A 269 -39.36 -16.41 -6.99
#